data_AF-A0A431R0V5-F1
#
_entry.id   AF-A0A431R0V5-F1
#
_cell.length_a   1.000
_cell.length_b   1.000
_cell.length_c   1.000
_cell.angle_alpha   90.00
_cell.angle_beta   90.00
_cell.angle_gamma   90.00
#
_symmetry.space_group_name_H-M   'P 1'
#
loop_
_entity.id
_entity.type
_entity.pdbx_description
1 polymer ?
#
loop_
_entity_poly.entity_id
_entity_poly.type
_entity_poly.pdbx_seq_one_letter_code
_entity_poly.pdbx_strand_id
1 'polypeptide(L)'
;MGTPRSGTNLAKHLIERYLGVPVVFDHGFWKHGIFPALMSGRDLLYGELPIVVMSKDPVSQVLSWYRLARNDTIFRPKKSLGSFLGSPFELRQDFTQPGHMEYRFRTPSDYWNQFYFAMDALGRSGAPVHFVCYENLVSSPALSLHMISHFLGRSPPFDVRHAVEIPRYALGASNDIDQAEDLSIDRPAFDPVRAELASALARIGWGNARAILRGVDDDVLEATGRPGFRKSCRDAAGARAMLRSLVGSW
;
A
#
# COMPACT_ATOMS: atom_id res chain seq x y z
N MET A 1 -7.72 -4.23 5.88
CA MET A 1 -6.33 -4.67 6.13
C MET A 1 -5.39 -4.00 5.15
N GLY A 2 -4.09 -4.02 5.41
CA GLY A 2 -3.07 -3.45 4.52
C GLY A 2 -1.84 -3.06 5.32
N THR A 3 -0.67 -2.96 4.69
CA THR A 3 0.55 -2.49 5.35
C THR A 3 0.41 -1.01 5.82
N PRO A 4 1.23 -0.51 6.76
CA PRO A 4 1.19 0.90 7.16
C PRO A 4 1.29 1.81 5.93
N ARG A 5 0.56 2.94 5.88
CA ARG A 5 0.62 3.89 4.74
C ARG A 5 0.10 3.37 3.39
N SER A 6 -0.62 2.25 3.35
CA SER A 6 -1.24 1.72 2.12
C SER A 6 -2.60 2.35 1.74
N GLY A 7 -3.07 3.33 2.52
CA GLY A 7 -4.38 3.97 2.30
C GLY A 7 -5.57 3.30 3.00
N THR A 8 -5.33 2.42 3.98
CA THR A 8 -6.39 1.77 4.78
C THR A 8 -7.38 2.74 5.42
N ASN A 9 -6.91 3.88 5.93
CA ASN A 9 -7.77 4.91 6.52
C ASN A 9 -8.65 5.61 5.47
N LEU A 10 -8.12 5.84 4.26
CA LEU A 10 -8.89 6.40 3.15
C LEU A 10 -9.98 5.41 2.71
N ALA A 11 -9.62 4.15 2.51
CA ALA A 11 -10.57 3.11 2.13
C ALA A 11 -11.68 2.96 3.18
N LYS A 12 -11.32 2.93 4.47
CA LYS A 12 -12.29 2.94 5.58
C LYS A 12 -13.27 4.10 5.45
N HIS A 13 -12.76 5.32 5.33
CA HIS A 13 -13.60 6.51 5.22
C HIS A 13 -14.56 6.44 4.02
N LEU A 14 -14.06 6.03 2.84
CA LEU A 14 -14.88 5.95 1.63
C LEU A 14 -15.94 4.84 1.73
N ILE A 15 -15.60 3.67 2.26
CA ILE A 15 -16.55 2.57 2.45
C ILE A 15 -17.66 2.97 3.43
N GLU A 16 -17.29 3.55 4.58
CA GLU A 16 -18.27 3.97 5.59
C GLU A 16 -19.18 5.08 5.05
N ARG A 17 -18.61 6.07 4.35
CA ARG A 17 -19.37 7.21 3.82
C ARG A 17 -20.28 6.84 2.66
N TYR A 18 -19.80 6.08 1.69
CA TYR A 18 -20.50 5.87 0.42
C TYR A 18 -21.24 4.53 0.33
N LEU A 19 -20.79 3.50 1.06
CA LEU A 19 -21.47 2.20 1.07
C LEU A 19 -22.37 2.02 2.32
N GLY A 20 -22.19 2.86 3.35
CA GLY A 20 -22.91 2.76 4.61
C GLY A 20 -22.55 1.50 5.41
N VAL A 21 -21.35 0.97 5.20
CA VAL A 21 -20.87 -0.27 5.84
C VAL A 21 -19.85 0.08 6.92
N PRO A 22 -20.07 -0.29 8.19
CA PRO A 22 -19.08 -0.08 9.26
C PRO A 22 -17.78 -0.82 8.98
N VAL A 23 -16.63 -0.16 9.18
CA VAL A 23 -15.31 -0.77 8.97
C VAL A 23 -14.53 -0.81 10.28
N VAL A 24 -14.20 -2.02 10.70
CA VAL A 24 -13.35 -2.28 11.87
C VAL A 24 -11.90 -2.56 11.45
N PHE A 25 -10.97 -2.22 12.34
CA PHE A 25 -9.58 -2.65 12.25
C PHE A 25 -9.30 -3.63 13.39
N ASP A 26 -8.24 -4.43 13.22
CA ASP A 26 -7.71 -5.29 14.28
C ASP A 26 -8.73 -6.30 14.84
N HIS A 27 -9.72 -6.69 14.01
CA HIS A 27 -10.68 -7.74 14.32
C HIS A 27 -10.09 -9.10 13.93
N GLY A 28 -9.84 -9.96 14.92
CA GLY A 28 -9.14 -11.24 14.75
C GLY A 28 -7.62 -11.13 14.89
N PHE A 29 -6.98 -10.22 14.16
CA PHE A 29 -5.53 -10.03 14.22
C PHE A 29 -5.12 -8.60 13.84
N TRP A 30 -3.88 -8.23 14.20
CA TRP A 30 -3.35 -6.90 13.91
C TRP A 30 -3.30 -6.62 12.41
N LYS A 31 -3.84 -5.48 11.98
CA LYS A 31 -4.04 -5.12 10.57
C LYS A 31 -2.78 -5.00 9.71
N HIS A 32 -1.63 -4.84 10.36
CA HIS A 32 -0.31 -4.76 9.72
C HIS A 32 0.55 -6.00 9.98
N GLY A 33 0.10 -6.90 10.87
CA GLY A 33 0.81 -8.12 11.21
C GLY A 33 0.59 -9.21 10.16
N ILE A 34 1.56 -10.12 10.07
CA ILE A 34 1.38 -11.37 9.34
C ILE A 34 0.69 -12.33 10.30
N PHE A 35 -0.44 -12.88 9.87
CA PHE A 35 -1.20 -13.80 10.70
C PHE A 35 -0.44 -15.13 10.87
N PRO A 36 -0.37 -15.69 12.09
CA PRO A 36 0.21 -17.01 12.29
C PRO A 36 -0.74 -18.08 11.70
N ALA A 37 -0.19 -19.07 11.00
CA ALA A 37 -0.93 -20.30 10.71
C ALA A 37 -1.24 -20.99 12.05
N LEU A 38 -2.51 -21.03 12.46
CA LEU A 38 -2.89 -21.49 13.80
C LEU A 38 -2.67 -23.00 13.96
N MET A 39 -2.11 -23.37 15.11
CA MET A 39 -1.55 -24.68 15.46
C MET A 39 -2.55 -25.80 15.76
N SER A 40 -3.86 -25.55 15.72
CA SER A 40 -4.88 -26.58 16.00
C SER A 40 -5.42 -27.29 14.75
N GLY A 41 -4.98 -26.89 13.55
CA GLY A 41 -5.26 -27.60 12.30
C GLY A 41 -6.73 -27.69 11.89
N ARG A 42 -7.63 -26.86 12.47
CA ARG A 42 -9.07 -26.98 12.19
C ARG A 42 -9.74 -25.72 11.68
N ASP A 43 -9.47 -24.53 12.22
CA ASP A 43 -10.10 -23.30 11.70
C ASP A 43 -9.15 -22.09 11.78
N LEU A 44 -9.02 -21.35 10.67
CA LEU A 44 -8.41 -20.03 10.65
C LEU A 44 -9.41 -19.04 11.27
N LEU A 45 -9.14 -18.57 12.49
CA LEU A 45 -9.91 -17.50 13.12
C LEU A 45 -9.49 -16.14 12.54
N TYR A 46 -10.06 -15.77 11.39
CA TYR A 46 -9.87 -14.45 10.75
C TYR A 46 -11.03 -13.48 11.02
N GLY A 47 -11.91 -13.82 11.96
CA GLY A 47 -12.99 -12.94 12.43
C GLY A 47 -14.25 -12.92 11.57
N GLU A 48 -14.46 -13.90 10.68
CA GLU A 48 -15.69 -14.12 9.88
C GLU A 48 -16.15 -12.97 8.95
N LEU A 49 -15.46 -11.83 8.97
CA LEU A 49 -15.80 -10.65 8.18
C LEU A 49 -15.11 -10.68 6.79
N PRO A 50 -15.75 -10.14 5.75
CA PRO A 50 -15.09 -9.83 4.48
C PRO A 50 -13.89 -8.90 4.68
N ILE A 51 -12.77 -9.23 4.04
CA ILE A 51 -11.49 -8.55 4.21
C ILE A 51 -11.16 -7.75 2.95
N VAL A 52 -11.28 -6.42 3.05
CA VAL A 52 -10.72 -5.51 2.03
C VAL A 52 -9.25 -5.23 2.35
N VAL A 53 -8.36 -5.52 1.41
CA VAL A 53 -6.90 -5.39 1.54
C VAL A 53 -6.39 -4.26 0.67
N MET A 54 -5.91 -3.20 1.31
CA MET A 54 -5.26 -2.11 0.60
C MET A 54 -3.81 -2.47 0.26
N SER A 55 -3.48 -2.37 -1.01
CA SER A 55 -2.13 -2.52 -1.52
C SER A 55 -1.67 -1.25 -2.21
N LYS A 56 -0.47 -0.78 -1.88
CA LYS A 56 0.20 0.33 -2.56
C LYS A 56 1.44 -0.19 -3.26
N ASP A 57 1.80 0.42 -4.39
CA ASP A 57 2.97 0.02 -5.16
C ASP A 57 4.23 0.02 -4.28
N PRO A 58 5.13 -0.97 -4.43
CA PRO A 58 6.22 -1.16 -3.49
C PRO A 58 7.22 0.00 -3.48
N VAL A 59 7.38 0.77 -4.57
CA VAL A 59 8.31 1.90 -4.61
C VAL A 59 7.76 3.04 -3.76
N SER A 60 6.52 3.45 -3.99
CA SER A 60 5.88 4.53 -3.23
C SER A 60 5.63 4.10 -1.78
N GLN A 61 5.26 2.84 -1.56
CA GLN A 61 5.01 2.28 -0.23
C GLN A 61 6.27 2.30 0.65
N VAL A 62 7.41 1.85 0.14
CA VAL A 62 8.68 1.84 0.88
C VAL A 62 9.21 3.25 1.10
N LEU A 63 9.06 4.16 0.13
CA LEU A 63 9.38 5.58 0.32
C LEU A 63 8.55 6.18 1.47
N SER A 64 7.25 5.87 1.52
CA SER A 64 6.35 6.28 2.60
C SER A 64 6.78 5.73 3.96
N TRP A 65 7.23 4.47 4.04
CA TRP A 65 7.77 3.89 5.28
C TRP A 65 9.07 4.54 5.72
N TYR A 66 10.00 4.81 4.80
CA TYR A 66 11.25 5.49 5.13
C TYR A 66 11.01 6.87 5.74
N ARG A 67 10.01 7.60 5.23
CA ARG A 67 9.57 8.88 5.80
C ARG A 67 8.92 8.71 7.16
N LEU A 68 8.02 7.73 7.31
CA LEU A 68 7.35 7.45 8.58
C LEU A 68 8.33 7.02 9.69
N ALA A 69 9.39 6.28 9.34
CA ALA A 69 10.41 5.82 10.28
C ALA A 69 11.12 6.97 11.02
N ARG A 70 11.08 8.20 10.49
CA ARG A 70 11.61 9.39 11.16
C ARG A 70 10.90 9.74 12.47
N ASN A 71 9.65 9.27 12.63
CA ASN A 71 8.88 9.50 13.84
C ASN A 71 9.21 8.49 14.96
N ASP A 72 10.00 7.44 14.67
CA ASP A 72 10.38 6.35 15.60
C ASP A 72 9.20 5.71 16.34
N THR A 73 8.04 5.61 15.67
CA THR A 73 6.84 4.97 16.22
C THR A 73 6.78 3.51 15.78
N ILE A 74 6.39 3.29 14.53
CA ILE A 74 6.10 1.97 13.95
C ILE A 74 7.37 1.31 13.38
N PHE A 75 8.27 2.13 12.81
CA PHE A 75 9.50 1.67 12.18
C PHE A 75 10.69 2.35 12.81
N ARG A 76 11.78 1.60 12.99
CA ARG A 76 13.03 2.19 13.44
C ARG A 76 13.62 3.16 12.40
N PRO A 77 14.07 4.36 12.80
CA PRO A 77 14.76 5.27 11.91
C PRO A 77 16.09 4.70 11.42
N LYS A 78 16.47 5.07 10.20
CA LYS A 78 17.77 4.75 9.59
C LYS A 78 18.39 6.02 9.04
N LYS A 79 19.73 6.08 9.06
CA LYS A 79 20.51 7.27 8.65
C LYS A 79 20.23 7.68 7.20
N SER A 80 19.93 6.71 6.35
CA SER A 80 19.77 6.92 4.93
C SER A 80 18.81 5.93 4.29
N LEU A 81 18.36 6.22 3.06
CA LEU A 81 17.47 5.34 2.31
C LEU A 81 18.17 4.02 1.96
N GLY A 82 19.45 4.08 1.54
CA GLY A 82 20.22 2.86 1.26
C GLY A 82 20.33 1.94 2.48
N SER A 83 20.64 2.51 3.66
CA SER A 83 20.64 1.76 4.92
C SER A 83 19.27 1.19 5.27
N PHE A 84 18.19 1.94 5.01
CA PHE A 84 16.83 1.48 5.23
C PHE A 84 16.44 0.28 4.36
N LEU A 85 16.84 0.29 3.08
CA LEU A 85 16.57 -0.80 2.14
C LEU A 85 17.40 -2.06 2.43
N GLY A 86 18.65 -1.89 2.88
CA GLY A 86 19.60 -2.99 3.08
C GLY A 86 19.66 -3.56 4.50
N SER A 87 18.98 -2.95 5.48
CA SER A 87 18.98 -3.41 6.87
C SER A 87 17.76 -4.26 7.21
N PRO A 88 17.85 -5.09 8.28
CA PRO A 88 16.67 -5.69 8.88
C PRO A 88 15.57 -4.66 9.15
N PHE A 89 14.35 -5.02 8.80
CA PHE A 89 13.18 -4.16 8.88
C PHE A 89 12.33 -4.59 10.07
N GLU A 90 12.24 -3.71 11.08
CA GLU A 90 11.54 -3.95 12.33
C GLU A 90 10.21 -3.19 12.30
N LEU A 91 9.11 -3.91 12.54
CA LEU A 91 7.75 -3.38 12.57
C LEU A 91 7.19 -3.56 13.99
N ARG A 92 6.90 -2.45 14.66
CA ARG A 92 6.34 -2.40 16.02
C ARG A 92 4.84 -2.21 15.98
N GLN A 93 4.13 -2.88 16.88
CA GLN A 93 2.71 -2.65 17.08
C GLN A 93 2.46 -1.30 17.78
N ASP A 94 1.57 -0.50 17.19
CA ASP A 94 1.27 0.90 17.58
C ASP A 94 0.23 1.00 18.72
N PHE A 95 0.48 0.34 19.85
CA PHE A 95 -0.34 0.56 21.07
C PHE A 95 0.50 1.20 22.18
N THR A 96 -0.09 2.19 22.85
CA THR A 96 0.55 3.03 23.87
C THR A 96 0.69 2.37 25.26
N GLN A 97 0.72 1.03 25.34
CA GLN A 97 0.75 0.28 26.62
C GLN A 97 1.68 -0.95 26.56
N PRO A 98 2.16 -1.48 27.71
CA PRO A 98 3.13 -2.57 27.77
C PRO A 98 2.65 -3.86 27.09
N GLY A 99 3.56 -4.57 26.40
CA GLY A 99 3.27 -5.84 25.70
C GLY A 99 3.47 -5.81 24.18
N HIS A 100 4.35 -4.93 23.66
CA HIS A 100 4.52 -4.71 22.22
C HIS A 100 5.02 -5.96 21.49
N MET A 101 4.21 -6.46 20.55
CA MET A 101 4.68 -7.42 19.56
C MET A 101 5.50 -6.67 18.50
N GLU A 102 6.66 -7.23 18.16
CA GLU A 102 7.48 -6.76 17.06
C GLU A 102 7.65 -7.87 16.01
N TYR A 103 7.60 -7.50 14.73
CA TYR A 103 8.07 -8.35 13.65
C TYR A 103 9.42 -7.88 13.17
N ARG A 104 10.23 -8.84 12.72
CA ARG A 104 11.51 -8.58 12.07
C ARG A 104 11.54 -9.27 10.72
N PHE A 105 11.81 -8.49 9.69
CA PHE A 105 11.96 -8.93 8.31
C PHE A 105 13.38 -8.68 7.82
N ARG A 106 13.77 -9.36 6.75
CA ARG A 106 15.11 -9.20 6.16
C ARG A 106 15.30 -7.79 5.60
N THR A 107 14.29 -7.27 4.92
CA THR A 107 14.27 -5.93 4.29
C THR A 107 12.84 -5.39 4.24
N PRO A 108 12.62 -4.10 3.91
CA PRO A 108 11.28 -3.57 3.66
C PRO A 108 10.54 -4.32 2.53
N SER A 109 11.22 -4.70 1.45
CA SER A 109 10.60 -5.46 0.35
C SER A 109 10.14 -6.85 0.80
N ASP A 110 10.92 -7.50 1.67
CA ASP A 110 10.58 -8.80 2.25
C ASP A 110 9.28 -8.71 3.09
N TYR A 111 9.13 -7.67 3.90
CA TYR A 111 7.87 -7.41 4.59
C TYR A 111 6.70 -7.21 3.62
N TRP A 112 6.89 -6.41 2.56
CA TRP A 112 5.86 -6.18 1.54
C TRP A 112 5.42 -7.51 0.90
N ASN A 113 6.38 -8.36 0.50
CA ASN A 113 6.10 -9.68 -0.07
C ASN A 113 5.34 -10.55 0.92
N GLN A 114 5.88 -10.75 2.13
CA GLN A 114 5.30 -11.67 3.08
C GLN A 114 3.89 -11.25 3.52
N PHE A 115 3.65 -9.95 3.72
CA PHE A 115 2.32 -9.47 4.09
C PHE A 115 1.31 -9.76 2.98
N TYR A 116 1.58 -9.36 1.73
CA TYR A 116 0.61 -9.52 0.65
C TYR A 116 0.49 -10.96 0.19
N PHE A 117 1.57 -11.74 0.19
CA PHE A 117 1.53 -13.18 -0.02
C PHE A 117 0.64 -13.87 1.00
N ALA A 118 0.74 -13.50 2.29
CA ALA A 118 -0.12 -14.06 3.32
C ALA A 118 -1.60 -13.73 3.05
N MET A 119 -1.94 -12.47 2.77
CA MET A 119 -3.34 -12.10 2.50
C MET A 119 -3.91 -12.81 1.26
N ASP A 120 -3.10 -12.98 0.23
CA ASP A 120 -3.45 -13.72 -0.98
C ASP A 120 -3.60 -15.23 -0.71
N ALA A 121 -2.70 -15.82 0.09
CA ALA A 121 -2.82 -17.20 0.56
C ALA A 121 -4.10 -17.44 1.38
N LEU A 122 -4.49 -16.47 2.22
CA LEU A 122 -5.75 -16.52 2.96
C LEU A 122 -6.97 -16.46 2.02
N GLY A 123 -6.90 -15.65 0.96
CA GLY A 123 -7.92 -15.65 -0.09
C GLY A 123 -8.03 -17.01 -0.78
N ARG A 124 -6.89 -17.61 -1.14
CA ARG A 124 -6.84 -18.95 -1.75
C ARG A 124 -7.35 -20.07 -0.84
N SER A 125 -7.31 -19.90 0.48
CA SER A 125 -7.91 -20.85 1.42
C SER A 125 -9.43 -20.71 1.55
N GLY A 126 -10.05 -19.82 0.78
CA GLY A 126 -11.50 -19.61 0.76
C GLY A 126 -12.01 -18.49 1.65
N ALA A 127 -11.14 -17.75 2.35
CA ALA A 127 -11.57 -16.57 3.08
C ALA A 127 -11.99 -15.45 2.11
N PRO A 128 -13.02 -14.65 2.45
CA PRO A 128 -13.46 -13.54 1.62
C PRO A 128 -12.42 -12.42 1.65
N VAL A 129 -11.49 -12.41 0.70
CA VAL A 129 -10.42 -11.40 0.58
C VAL A 129 -10.55 -10.66 -0.74
N HIS A 130 -10.52 -9.33 -0.71
CA HIS A 130 -10.53 -8.49 -1.89
C HIS A 130 -9.40 -7.45 -1.86
N PHE A 131 -8.50 -7.53 -2.82
CA PHE A 131 -7.42 -6.57 -3.00
C PHE A 131 -7.90 -5.30 -3.69
N VAL A 132 -7.48 -4.15 -3.16
CA VAL A 132 -7.72 -2.84 -3.74
C VAL A 132 -6.39 -2.12 -3.87
N CYS A 133 -6.02 -1.76 -5.11
CA CYS A 133 -4.87 -0.90 -5.36
C CYS A 133 -5.18 0.52 -4.86
N TYR A 134 -4.32 1.07 -4.01
CA TYR A 134 -4.39 2.46 -3.55
C TYR A 134 -4.49 3.43 -4.74
N GLU A 135 -3.71 3.17 -5.77
CA GLU A 135 -3.63 3.97 -6.98
C GLU A 135 -4.98 4.00 -7.73
N ASN A 136 -5.66 2.85 -7.83
CA ASN A 136 -6.98 2.76 -8.43
C ASN A 136 -8.05 3.42 -7.55
N LEU A 137 -7.92 3.30 -6.22
CA LEU A 137 -8.83 3.97 -5.28
C LEU A 137 -8.76 5.49 -5.41
N VAL A 138 -7.57 6.05 -5.63
CA VAL A 138 -7.39 7.50 -5.77
C VAL A 138 -7.79 7.99 -7.17
N SER A 139 -7.41 7.27 -8.22
CA SER A 139 -7.69 7.69 -9.61
C SER A 139 -9.12 7.42 -10.06
N SER A 140 -9.72 6.31 -9.59
CA SER A 140 -11.04 5.82 -9.97
C SER A 140 -11.82 5.38 -8.73
N PRO A 141 -12.12 6.29 -7.79
CA PRO A 141 -12.75 5.95 -6.51
C PRO A 141 -14.13 5.31 -6.68
N ALA A 142 -14.94 5.80 -7.63
CA ALA A 142 -16.28 5.26 -7.88
C ALA A 142 -16.23 3.82 -8.40
N LEU A 143 -15.30 3.50 -9.30
CA LEU A 143 -15.08 2.13 -9.77
C LEU A 143 -14.59 1.22 -8.65
N SER A 144 -13.67 1.70 -7.80
CA SER A 144 -13.19 0.95 -6.65
C SER A 144 -14.32 0.63 -5.66
N LEU A 145 -15.18 1.61 -5.36
CA LEU A 145 -16.36 1.42 -4.51
C LEU A 145 -17.39 0.47 -5.14
N HIS A 146 -17.56 0.52 -6.46
CA HIS A 146 -18.39 -0.45 -7.19
C HIS A 146 -17.88 -1.88 -6.99
N MET A 147 -16.59 -2.13 -7.22
CA MET A 147 -15.99 -3.46 -7.03
C MET A 147 -16.09 -3.94 -5.58
N ILE A 148 -15.83 -3.06 -4.61
CA ILE A 148 -15.99 -3.37 -3.18
C ILE A 148 -17.45 -3.70 -2.87
N SER A 149 -18.41 -2.93 -3.39
CA SER A 149 -19.84 -3.17 -3.12
C SER A 149 -20.30 -4.54 -3.65
N HIS A 150 -19.79 -4.96 -4.82
CA HIS A 150 -20.06 -6.28 -5.37
C HIS A 150 -19.44 -7.39 -4.50
N PHE A 151 -18.19 -7.20 -4.08
CA PHE A 151 -17.52 -8.13 -3.17
C PHE A 151 -18.27 -8.28 -1.82
N LEU A 152 -18.83 -7.19 -1.30
CA LEU A 152 -19.64 -7.19 -0.08
C LEU A 152 -21.09 -7.69 -0.28
N GLY A 153 -21.47 -8.10 -1.50
CA GLY A 153 -22.82 -8.60 -1.79
C GLY A 153 -23.91 -7.52 -1.70
N ARG A 154 -23.58 -6.24 -1.91
CA ARG A 154 -24.56 -5.14 -1.87
C ARG A 154 -25.45 -5.17 -3.11
N SER A 155 -26.77 -5.04 -2.90
CA SER A 155 -27.77 -4.90 -3.95
C SER A 155 -28.67 -3.69 -3.68
N PRO A 156 -28.71 -2.68 -4.58
CA PRO A 156 -27.89 -2.58 -5.79
C PRO A 156 -26.41 -2.31 -5.46
N PRO A 157 -25.48 -2.67 -6.37
CA PRO A 157 -24.09 -2.25 -6.25
C PRO A 157 -23.97 -0.72 -6.38
N PHE A 158 -22.85 -0.17 -5.91
CA PHE A 158 -22.57 1.26 -5.98
C PHE A 158 -22.52 1.75 -7.44
N ASP A 159 -23.18 2.86 -7.76
CA ASP A 159 -23.21 3.42 -9.11
C ASP A 159 -21.88 4.11 -9.44
N VAL A 160 -21.19 3.60 -10.47
CA VAL A 160 -19.91 4.16 -10.95
C VAL A 160 -20.02 5.61 -11.45
N ARG A 161 -21.24 6.09 -11.74
CA ARG A 161 -21.51 7.49 -12.14
C ARG A 161 -21.60 8.43 -10.94
N HIS A 162 -21.66 7.92 -9.72
CA HIS A 162 -21.70 8.74 -8.52
C HIS A 162 -20.37 9.47 -8.32
N ALA A 163 -20.44 10.77 -8.04
CA ALA A 163 -19.26 11.56 -7.72
C ALA A 163 -18.73 11.17 -6.33
N VAL A 164 -17.45 10.80 -6.26
CA VAL A 164 -16.81 10.42 -4.99
C VAL A 164 -15.76 11.46 -4.64
N GLU A 165 -16.04 12.20 -3.58
CA GLU A 165 -15.10 13.16 -3.01
C GLU A 165 -14.05 12.43 -2.16
N ILE A 166 -12.78 12.69 -2.46
CA ILE A 166 -11.65 12.25 -1.66
C ILE A 166 -11.24 13.41 -0.73
N PRO A 167 -11.31 13.24 0.61
CA PRO A 167 -10.94 14.31 1.52
C PRO A 167 -9.45 14.67 1.38
N ARG A 168 -9.14 15.94 1.19
CA ARG A 168 -7.76 16.43 1.05
C ARG A 168 -6.86 16.05 2.23
N TYR A 169 -7.39 16.08 3.46
CA TYR A 169 -6.65 15.68 4.66
C TYR A 169 -6.34 14.18 4.71
N ALA A 170 -7.17 13.33 4.09
CA ALA A 170 -6.94 11.88 4.00
C ALA A 170 -5.78 11.54 3.04
N LEU A 171 -5.54 12.40 2.05
CA LEU A 171 -4.36 12.33 1.17
C LEU A 171 -3.11 12.94 1.83
N GLY A 172 -3.27 14.02 2.60
CA GLY A 172 -2.18 14.66 3.36
C GLY A 172 -1.61 13.76 4.45
N ALA A 173 -2.45 12.98 5.13
CA ALA A 173 -1.99 11.92 6.02
C ALA A 173 -1.26 10.79 5.29
N SER A 174 -1.26 10.74 3.94
CA SER A 174 -0.39 9.89 3.12
C SER A 174 0.92 10.58 2.71
N ASN A 175 1.23 11.85 2.98
CA ASN A 175 2.51 12.51 2.59
C ASN A 175 2.96 12.33 1.11
N ASP A 176 2.07 11.89 0.21
CA ASP A 176 2.46 11.53 -1.17
C ASP A 176 2.10 12.60 -2.21
N ILE A 177 1.26 13.56 -1.86
CA ILE A 177 0.86 14.65 -2.76
C ILE A 177 1.62 15.94 -2.42
N ASP A 178 2.75 16.17 -3.09
CA ASP A 178 3.17 17.55 -3.37
C ASP A 178 2.53 17.90 -4.73
N GLN A 179 1.42 18.60 -4.72
CA GLN A 179 0.98 19.30 -5.93
C GLN A 179 1.84 20.56 -6.04
N ALA A 180 2.86 20.51 -6.89
CA ALA A 180 3.31 21.74 -7.54
C ALA A 180 2.16 22.17 -8.47
N GLU A 181 1.57 23.33 -8.17
CA GLU A 181 0.68 24.03 -9.10
C GLU A 181 1.48 24.30 -10.38
N ASP A 182 1.16 23.58 -11.46
CA ASP A 182 1.63 23.94 -12.79
C ASP A 182 0.44 23.87 -13.74
N LEU A 183 -0.21 25.03 -13.87
CA LEU A 183 -1.22 25.32 -14.87
C LEU A 183 -0.52 25.37 -16.24
N SER A 184 -0.50 24.27 -16.97
CA SER A 184 -0.26 24.32 -18.41
C SER A 184 -1.28 23.46 -19.17
N ILE A 185 -1.94 24.14 -20.08
CA ILE A 185 -2.96 23.66 -21.02
C ILE A 185 -2.21 22.85 -22.09
N ASP A 186 -2.80 21.72 -22.50
CA ASP A 186 -2.29 20.71 -23.46
C ASP A 186 -1.24 19.70 -22.96
N ARG A 187 -1.71 18.74 -22.15
CA ARG A 187 -1.07 17.42 -22.00
C ARG A 187 -2.13 16.30 -22.06
N PRO A 188 -1.76 15.08 -22.49
CA PRO A 188 -2.64 13.92 -22.40
C PRO A 188 -3.21 13.78 -20.99
N ALA A 189 -4.43 13.26 -20.87
CA ALA A 189 -5.18 13.13 -19.61
C ALA A 189 -4.24 12.80 -18.44
N PHE A 190 -4.19 13.70 -17.46
CA PHE A 190 -3.29 13.57 -16.31
C PHE A 190 -3.61 12.29 -15.57
N ASP A 191 -2.68 11.33 -15.59
CA ASP A 191 -2.75 10.11 -14.81
C ASP A 191 -2.06 10.36 -13.45
N PRO A 192 -2.83 10.64 -12.38
CA PRO A 192 -2.27 10.94 -11.06
C PRO A 192 -1.42 9.79 -10.52
N VAL A 193 -1.74 8.55 -10.90
CA VAL A 193 -1.02 7.34 -10.46
C VAL A 193 0.36 7.28 -11.09
N ARG A 194 0.41 7.48 -12.42
CA ARG A 194 1.69 7.50 -13.13
C ARG A 194 2.55 8.68 -12.69
N ALA A 195 1.94 9.84 -12.42
CA ALA A 195 2.63 11.00 -11.88
C ALA A 195 3.17 10.74 -10.47
N GLU A 196 2.40 10.05 -9.62
CA GLU A 196 2.83 9.66 -8.27
C GLU A 196 4.01 8.69 -8.32
N LEU A 197 3.93 7.63 -9.14
CA LEU A 197 5.03 6.67 -9.31
C LEU A 197 6.28 7.36 -9.88
N ALA A 198 6.13 8.22 -10.89
CA ALA A 198 7.26 8.98 -11.44
C ALA A 198 7.88 9.94 -10.41
N SER A 199 7.05 10.59 -9.59
CA SER A 199 7.48 11.45 -8.48
C SER A 199 8.22 10.65 -7.40
N ALA A 200 7.69 9.48 -7.02
CA ALA A 200 8.35 8.55 -6.12
C ALA A 200 9.71 8.15 -6.70
N LEU A 201 9.76 7.63 -7.94
CA LEU A 201 11.01 7.25 -8.62
C LEU A 201 12.02 8.40 -8.69
N ALA A 202 11.58 9.62 -8.98
CA ALA A 202 12.43 10.81 -8.97
C ALA A 202 12.95 11.17 -7.57
N ARG A 203 12.22 10.82 -6.52
CA ARG A 203 12.61 11.03 -5.12
C ARG A 203 13.58 9.97 -4.62
N ILE A 204 13.31 8.69 -4.86
CA ILE A 204 14.15 7.60 -4.37
C ILE A 204 15.39 7.34 -5.26
N GLY A 205 15.30 7.65 -6.56
CA GLY A 205 16.33 7.35 -7.55
C GLY A 205 16.23 5.91 -8.06
N TRP A 206 16.60 5.70 -9.33
CA TRP A 206 16.49 4.40 -10.01
C TRP A 206 17.32 3.28 -9.37
N GLY A 207 18.51 3.56 -8.84
CA GLY A 207 19.35 2.56 -8.16
C GLY A 207 18.66 1.92 -6.95
N ASN A 208 18.07 2.76 -6.09
CA ASN A 208 17.29 2.33 -4.94
C ASN A 208 15.96 1.69 -5.36
N ALA A 209 15.28 2.24 -6.37
CA ALA A 209 14.06 1.63 -6.91
C ALA A 209 14.34 0.22 -7.45
N ARG A 210 15.48 0.02 -8.14
CA ARG A 210 15.93 -1.29 -8.60
C ARG A 210 16.22 -2.24 -7.44
N ALA A 211 16.76 -1.75 -6.32
CA ALA A 211 16.96 -2.55 -5.11
C ALA A 211 15.61 -3.01 -4.53
N ILE A 212 14.61 -2.12 -4.44
CA ILE A 212 13.25 -2.49 -4.02
C ILE A 212 12.68 -3.54 -4.97
N LEU A 213 12.67 -3.26 -6.27
CA LEU A 213 12.10 -4.15 -7.28
C LEU A 213 12.77 -5.53 -7.24
N ARG A 214 14.09 -5.62 -7.10
CA ARG A 214 14.81 -6.91 -6.97
C ARG A 214 14.37 -7.72 -5.76
N GLY A 215 13.93 -7.07 -4.69
CA GLY A 215 13.45 -7.73 -3.48
C GLY A 215 11.95 -8.01 -3.47
N VAL A 216 11.19 -7.56 -4.48
CA VAL A 216 9.75 -7.80 -4.58
C VAL A 216 9.50 -8.98 -5.51
N ASP A 217 8.54 -9.84 -5.17
CA ASP A 217 8.18 -11.02 -5.96
C ASP A 217 7.10 -10.72 -7.00
N ASP A 218 7.24 -11.30 -8.21
CA ASP A 218 6.31 -11.03 -9.33
C ASP A 218 4.93 -11.65 -9.09
N ASP A 219 4.86 -12.83 -8.46
CA ASP A 219 3.59 -13.47 -8.10
C ASP A 219 2.78 -12.59 -7.13
N VAL A 220 3.46 -11.90 -6.20
CA VAL A 220 2.81 -10.98 -5.25
C VAL A 220 2.38 -9.68 -5.94
N LEU A 221 3.16 -9.20 -6.91
CA LEU A 221 2.74 -8.08 -7.76
C LEU A 221 1.48 -8.42 -8.54
N GLU A 222 1.39 -9.61 -9.12
CA GLU A 222 0.22 -10.07 -9.85
C GLU A 222 -1.00 -10.22 -8.93
N ALA A 223 -0.84 -10.89 -7.79
CA ALA A 223 -1.91 -11.06 -6.79
C ALA A 223 -2.45 -9.72 -6.27
N THR A 224 -1.60 -8.70 -6.16
CA THR A 224 -1.99 -7.36 -5.74
C THR A 224 -2.49 -6.47 -6.90
N GLY A 225 -2.69 -7.02 -8.10
CA GLY A 225 -3.30 -6.32 -9.24
C GLY A 225 -2.32 -5.49 -10.07
N ARG A 226 -1.02 -5.81 -10.05
CA ARG A 226 0.04 -5.06 -10.76
C ARG A 226 0.85 -5.92 -11.74
N PRO A 227 0.22 -6.64 -12.69
CA PRO A 227 0.95 -7.38 -13.70
C PRO A 227 1.85 -6.44 -14.51
N GLY A 228 3.10 -6.86 -14.75
CA GLY A 228 4.06 -6.06 -15.53
C GLY A 228 4.61 -4.81 -14.83
N PHE A 229 4.39 -4.65 -13.51
CA PHE A 229 4.80 -3.45 -12.76
C PHE A 229 6.26 -3.04 -12.96
N ARG A 230 7.20 -4.00 -13.04
CA ARG A 230 8.62 -3.70 -13.30
C ARG A 230 8.85 -2.96 -14.62
N LYS A 231 8.07 -3.29 -15.65
CA LYS A 231 8.11 -2.59 -16.94
C LYS A 231 7.55 -1.18 -16.77
N SER A 232 6.39 -1.05 -16.13
CA SER A 232 5.79 0.26 -15.82
C SER A 232 6.72 1.17 -15.02
N CYS A 233 7.46 0.64 -14.04
CA CYS A 233 8.48 1.41 -13.32
C CYS A 233 9.63 1.88 -14.21
N ARG A 234 10.11 1.02 -15.12
CA ARG A 234 11.16 1.40 -16.08
C ARG A 234 10.65 2.51 -17.01
N ASP A 235 9.43 2.38 -17.50
CA ASP A 235 8.82 3.33 -18.43
C ASP A 235 8.48 4.67 -17.75
N ALA A 236 8.21 4.65 -16.44
CA ALA A 236 7.96 5.84 -15.62
C ALA A 236 9.26 6.50 -15.11
N ALA A 237 10.39 5.82 -15.13
CA ALA A 237 11.66 6.35 -14.65
C ALA A 237 12.22 7.41 -15.61
N GLY A 238 11.94 8.68 -15.32
CA GLY A 238 12.49 9.81 -16.08
C GLY A 238 13.97 10.10 -15.80
N ALA A 239 14.54 11.04 -16.56
CA ALA A 239 15.94 11.47 -16.44
C ALA A 239 16.35 11.84 -15.00
N ARG A 240 15.45 12.46 -14.22
CA ARG A 240 15.68 12.81 -12.82
C ARG A 240 15.92 11.59 -11.91
N ALA A 241 15.19 10.50 -12.12
CA ALA A 241 15.39 9.26 -11.39
C ALA A 241 16.73 8.59 -11.74
N MET A 242 17.11 8.66 -13.02
CA MET A 242 18.41 8.15 -13.50
C MET A 242 19.57 8.97 -12.95
N LEU A 243 19.50 10.31 -13.03
CA LEU A 243 20.52 11.21 -12.51
C LEU A 243 20.73 11.06 -11.00
N ARG A 244 19.65 10.92 -10.21
CA ARG A 244 19.80 10.64 -8.76
C ARG A 244 20.53 9.34 -8.45
N SER A 245 20.49 8.36 -9.36
CA SER A 245 21.22 7.10 -9.19
C SER A 245 22.73 7.27 -9.34
N LEU A 246 23.18 8.34 -10.00
CA LEU A 246 24.59 8.67 -10.15
C LEU A 246 25.14 9.47 -8.95
N VAL A 247 24.26 10.11 -8.18
CA VAL A 247 24.64 11.06 -7.12
C VAL A 247 24.63 10.41 -5.72
N GLY A 248 24.08 9.21 -5.53
CA GLY A 248 24.19 8.61 -4.20
C GLY A 248 23.65 7.22 -3.97
N SER A 249 24.59 6.29 -3.80
CA SER A 249 24.59 5.36 -2.68
C SER A 249 24.83 6.14 -1.38
N TRP A 250 23.81 6.82 -0.84
CA TRP A 250 23.86 7.39 0.51
C TRP A 250 22.63 6.95 1.27
#